data_AF-A0A9W6Y219-F1
#
_entry.id   AF-A0A9W6Y219-F1
#
_cell.length_a   1.000
_cell.length_b   1.000
_cell.length_c   1.000
_cell.angle_alpha   90.00
_cell.angle_beta   90.00
_cell.angle_gamma   90.00
#
_symmetry.space_group_name_H-M   'P 1'
#
loop_
_entity.id
_entity.type
_entity.pdbx_description
1 polymer ?
#
loop_
_entity_poly.entity_id
_entity_poly.type
_entity_poly.pdbx_seq_one_letter_code
_entity_poly.pdbx_strand_id
1 'polypeptide(L)'
;MMTVLPLADTTATASKKRRRSIEPVDSSKILAMPLSMSPRAMAALQQQQQQQQPKPQQGEELLRRSLMGLSLQLKLKMILVEAWASDMNSVVMERNLFAIAKELAILKQMGVYEQHTCVRFLELARSRMTQLLEQTERHETLHMEAEQMWTMALIQAQEAVSSPPASPSAVSEFPLLSGFDASSKDISVLWRAMSIARDRGAQLWHENKPEQALPFLLAADSYMKRFTLKYQRLKVDHAMVDTLQKPPATPKRTPTRVSFAEEPQVMGVADAEVDRTPICPTKPSKLESLLLRTSREFPTPPF
;
A
#
# COMPACT_ATOMS: atom_id res chain seq x y z
N MET A 1 -47.18 33.20 -54.78
CA MET A 1 -46.00 33.84 -55.38
C MET A 1 -44.77 33.27 -54.69
N MET A 2 -44.00 32.49 -55.45
CA MET A 2 -42.70 31.97 -55.04
C MET A 2 -41.65 33.07 -55.20
N THR A 3 -40.75 33.20 -54.24
CA THR A 3 -39.45 33.80 -54.48
C THR A 3 -38.37 32.87 -53.94
N VAL A 4 -37.48 32.50 -54.85
CA VAL A 4 -36.41 31.51 -54.72
C VAL A 4 -35.06 32.24 -54.64
N LEU A 5 -34.22 31.73 -53.73
CA LEU A 5 -32.74 31.75 -53.50
C LEU A 5 -31.77 32.40 -54.53
N PRO A 6 -30.51 32.74 -54.12
CA PRO A 6 -29.37 31.78 -54.10
C PRO A 6 -28.49 31.87 -52.82
N LEU A 7 -27.94 30.80 -52.21
CA LEU A 7 -26.94 29.75 -52.58
C LEU A 7 -25.46 30.19 -52.55
N ALA A 8 -24.72 29.69 -51.53
CA ALA A 8 -23.31 29.19 -51.55
C ALA A 8 -22.84 29.02 -50.07
N ASP A 9 -22.89 27.80 -49.50
CA ASP A 9 -21.83 26.76 -49.44
C ASP A 9 -20.59 27.12 -48.61
N THR A 10 -20.41 26.44 -47.46
CA THR A 10 -19.30 25.48 -47.23
C THR A 10 -19.24 24.92 -45.80
N THR A 11 -19.17 23.59 -45.74
CA THR A 11 -18.41 22.73 -44.79
C THR A 11 -18.73 22.71 -43.29
N ALA A 12 -19.35 21.57 -42.92
CA ALA A 12 -19.29 20.84 -41.66
C ALA A 12 -18.14 21.15 -40.68
N THR A 13 -18.48 21.31 -39.40
CA THR A 13 -17.92 20.45 -38.33
C THR A 13 -18.93 20.25 -37.21
N ALA A 14 -19.13 18.98 -36.86
CA ALA A 14 -20.11 18.50 -35.91
C ALA A 14 -19.72 18.87 -34.46
N SER A 15 -20.64 19.52 -33.76
CA SER A 15 -20.58 19.71 -32.31
C SER A 15 -20.88 18.38 -31.60
N LYS A 16 -19.83 17.62 -31.25
CA LYS A 16 -19.93 16.41 -30.42
C LYS A 16 -19.67 16.76 -28.96
N LYS A 17 -20.76 16.85 -28.18
CA LYS A 17 -20.79 16.71 -26.72
C LYS A 17 -20.01 15.43 -26.32
N ARG A 18 -18.77 15.57 -25.88
CA ARG A 18 -17.94 14.43 -25.45
C ARG A 18 -18.23 14.11 -23.98
N ARG A 19 -19.13 13.15 -23.81
CA ARG A 19 -19.40 12.38 -22.59
C ARG A 19 -18.06 11.91 -21.99
N ARG A 20 -17.64 12.45 -20.85
CA ARG A 20 -16.47 11.94 -20.10
C ARG A 20 -16.86 10.60 -19.48
N SER A 21 -16.62 9.52 -20.22
CA SER A 21 -16.58 8.16 -19.67
C SER A 21 -15.32 8.05 -18.82
N ILE A 22 -15.48 8.02 -17.50
CA ILE A 22 -14.42 7.64 -16.57
C ILE A 22 -14.43 6.11 -16.55
N GLU A 23 -13.62 5.51 -17.43
CA GLU A 23 -13.24 4.11 -17.24
C GLU A 23 -12.22 4.02 -16.10
N PRO A 24 -12.36 3.03 -15.20
CA PRO A 24 -11.33 2.76 -14.21
C PRO A 24 -10.10 2.18 -14.93
N VAL A 25 -8.98 2.88 -14.85
CA VAL A 25 -7.67 2.36 -15.26
C VAL A 25 -7.37 1.12 -14.42
N ASP A 26 -7.40 -0.05 -15.07
CA ASP A 26 -6.94 -1.34 -14.53
C ASP A 26 -5.49 -1.21 -14.04
N SER A 27 -5.34 -1.03 -12.72
CA SER A 27 -4.03 -1.01 -12.05
C SER A 27 -3.32 -2.38 -12.07
N SER A 28 -3.96 -3.39 -12.67
CA SER A 28 -3.45 -4.77 -12.77
C SER A 28 -2.54 -5.00 -13.98
N LYS A 29 -2.41 -4.05 -14.91
CA LYS A 29 -1.59 -4.23 -16.14
C LYS A 29 -0.14 -3.76 -16.04
N ILE A 30 0.27 -3.16 -14.92
CA ILE A 30 1.70 -2.80 -14.69
C ILE A 30 2.51 -4.00 -14.15
N LEU A 31 1.87 -5.15 -13.90
CA LEU A 31 2.46 -6.30 -13.20
C LEU A 31 2.75 -7.54 -14.06
N ALA A 32 2.92 -7.38 -15.37
CA ALA A 32 3.33 -8.49 -16.23
C ALA A 32 4.65 -8.17 -16.96
N MET A 33 5.78 -8.41 -16.29
CA MET A 33 7.00 -8.77 -17.00
C MET A 33 7.39 -10.21 -16.64
N PRO A 34 7.47 -11.12 -17.61
CA PRO A 34 7.98 -12.46 -17.40
C PRO A 34 9.51 -12.42 -17.34
N LEU A 35 10.10 -12.89 -16.25
CA LEU A 35 11.49 -13.32 -16.25
C LEU A 35 11.54 -14.61 -17.08
N SER A 36 11.96 -14.51 -18.34
CA SER A 36 12.14 -15.66 -19.22
C SER A 36 13.22 -16.58 -18.64
N MET A 37 12.80 -17.72 -18.10
CA MET A 37 13.70 -18.82 -17.78
C MET A 37 14.06 -19.52 -19.09
N SER A 38 15.34 -19.47 -19.45
CA SER A 38 15.90 -20.14 -20.63
C SER A 38 15.70 -21.67 -20.54
N PRO A 39 15.31 -22.38 -21.63
CA PRO A 39 15.06 -23.83 -21.62
C PRO A 39 16.28 -24.70 -21.29
N ARG A 40 17.47 -24.11 -21.13
CA ARG A 40 18.72 -24.83 -20.89
C ARG A 40 18.88 -25.36 -19.45
N ALA A 41 18.01 -24.94 -18.52
CA ALA A 41 18.08 -25.36 -17.11
C ALA A 41 17.44 -26.73 -16.81
N MET A 42 16.61 -27.28 -17.72
CA MET A 42 15.91 -28.55 -17.50
C MET A 42 16.82 -29.78 -17.62
N ALA A 43 17.94 -29.67 -18.35
CA ALA A 43 18.90 -30.76 -18.50
C ALA A 43 19.82 -30.96 -17.28
N ALA A 44 19.97 -29.92 -16.43
CA ALA A 44 20.80 -29.99 -15.23
C ALA A 44 20.08 -30.63 -14.02
N LEU A 45 18.76 -30.86 -14.12
CA LEU A 45 17.94 -31.32 -12.98
C LEU A 45 18.00 -32.84 -12.71
N GLN A 46 18.57 -33.63 -13.62
CA GLN A 46 18.59 -35.10 -13.47
C GLN A 46 19.86 -35.65 -12.79
N GLN A 47 20.87 -34.82 -12.49
CA GLN A 47 22.11 -35.28 -11.82
C GLN A 47 22.32 -34.75 -10.40
N GLN A 48 21.38 -33.97 -9.82
CA GLN A 48 21.51 -33.41 -8.46
C GLN A 48 20.56 -34.02 -7.42
N GLN A 49 20.06 -35.23 -7.63
CA GLN A 49 19.24 -35.93 -6.62
C GLN A 49 20.02 -36.67 -5.52
N GLN A 50 21.32 -36.43 -5.37
CA GLN A 50 22.06 -36.89 -4.19
C GLN A 50 22.70 -35.71 -3.45
N GLN A 51 22.19 -35.51 -2.22
CA GLN A 51 22.74 -34.68 -1.15
C GLN A 51 22.68 -33.16 -1.35
N GLN A 52 21.57 -32.56 -0.95
CA GLN A 52 21.60 -31.25 -0.27
C GLN A 52 20.35 -31.10 0.60
N GLN A 53 20.49 -31.42 1.89
CA GLN A 53 19.56 -30.91 2.90
C GLN A 53 19.66 -29.37 2.88
N PRO A 54 18.55 -28.62 2.78
CA PRO A 54 18.60 -27.17 2.85
C PRO A 54 19.09 -26.77 4.25
N LYS A 55 20.24 -26.09 4.30
CA LYS A 55 20.75 -25.52 5.56
C LYS A 55 19.69 -24.57 6.12
N PRO A 56 19.36 -24.62 7.42
CA PRO A 56 18.35 -23.74 8.04
C PRO A 56 18.62 -22.24 7.79
N GLN A 57 19.88 -21.86 7.60
CA GLN A 57 20.31 -20.49 7.29
C GLN A 57 19.83 -19.95 5.92
N GLN A 58 19.55 -20.81 4.93
CA GLN A 58 19.07 -20.34 3.62
C GLN A 58 17.61 -19.85 3.66
N GLY A 59 16.77 -20.47 4.49
CA GLY A 59 15.36 -20.08 4.62
C GLY A 59 15.20 -18.71 5.30
N GLU A 60 15.99 -18.45 6.35
CA GLU A 60 15.98 -17.19 7.08
C GLU A 60 16.48 -16.02 6.22
N GLU A 61 17.54 -16.21 5.44
CA GLU A 61 18.07 -15.20 4.53
C GLU A 61 17.07 -14.87 3.40
N LEU A 62 16.37 -15.87 2.87
CA LEU A 62 15.30 -15.67 1.88
C LEU A 62 14.12 -14.89 2.48
N LEU A 63 13.71 -15.23 3.70
CA LEU A 63 12.66 -14.51 4.42
C LEU A 63 13.07 -13.06 4.67
N ARG A 64 14.31 -12.82 5.11
CA ARG A 64 14.88 -11.47 5.31
C ARG A 64 14.80 -10.64 4.03
N ARG A 65 15.28 -11.17 2.91
CA ARG A 65 15.23 -10.48 1.61
C ARG A 65 13.80 -10.22 1.15
N SER A 66 12.90 -11.17 1.38
CA SER A 66 11.48 -11.02 1.06
C SER A 66 10.82 -9.90 1.87
N LEU A 67 11.05 -9.85 3.19
CA LEU A 67 10.53 -8.80 4.07
C LEU A 67 11.12 -7.42 3.74
N MET A 68 12.42 -7.35 3.45
CA MET A 68 13.08 -6.12 3.02
C MET A 68 12.47 -5.59 1.72
N GLY A 69 12.24 -6.46 0.73
CA GLY A 69 11.58 -6.12 -0.53
C GLY A 69 10.14 -5.66 -0.32
N LEU A 70 9.37 -6.37 0.53
CA LEU A 70 8.00 -6.02 0.87
C LEU A 70 7.91 -4.66 1.56
N SER A 71 8.81 -4.36 2.50
CA SER A 71 8.85 -3.06 3.19
C SER A 71 9.09 -1.91 2.21
N LEU A 72 10.07 -2.04 1.30
CA LEU A 72 10.32 -1.03 0.27
C LEU A 72 9.12 -0.87 -0.68
N GLN A 73 8.48 -1.97 -1.08
CA GLN A 73 7.27 -1.92 -1.92
C GLN A 73 6.12 -1.19 -1.22
N LEU A 74 5.88 -1.47 0.06
CA LEU A 74 4.85 -0.79 0.84
C LEU A 74 5.16 0.71 1.01
N LYS A 75 6.43 1.07 1.23
CA LYS A 75 6.88 2.48 1.29
C LYS A 75 6.63 3.20 -0.04
N LEU A 76 7.01 2.59 -1.17
CA LEU A 76 6.75 3.17 -2.50
C LEU A 76 5.25 3.32 -2.76
N LYS A 77 4.47 2.26 -2.49
CA LYS A 77 3.01 2.30 -2.64
C LYS A 77 2.40 3.42 -1.78
N MET A 78 2.90 3.63 -0.57
CA MET A 78 2.44 4.68 0.33
C MET A 78 2.76 6.07 -0.23
N ILE A 79 3.97 6.28 -0.75
CA ILE A 79 4.37 7.53 -1.41
C ILE A 79 3.41 7.88 -2.55
N LEU A 80 3.09 6.92 -3.41
CA LEU A 80 2.19 7.13 -4.54
C LEU A 80 0.75 7.40 -4.09
N VAL A 81 0.24 6.65 -3.10
CA VAL A 81 -1.12 6.85 -2.56
C VAL A 81 -1.28 8.22 -1.92
N GLU A 82 -0.28 8.67 -1.15
CA GLU A 82 -0.30 10.02 -0.56
C GLU A 82 -0.26 11.11 -1.63
N ALA A 83 0.53 10.94 -2.69
CA ALA A 83 0.57 11.87 -3.82
C ALA A 83 -0.83 12.02 -4.47
N TRP A 84 -1.51 10.91 -4.75
CA TRP A 84 -2.88 10.94 -5.26
C TRP A 84 -3.88 11.54 -4.26
N ALA A 85 -3.74 11.23 -2.96
CA ALA A 85 -4.63 11.76 -1.92
C ALA A 85 -4.47 13.27 -1.70
N SER A 86 -3.30 13.83 -2.00
CA SER A 86 -3.01 15.26 -1.95
C SER A 86 -3.18 15.96 -3.30
N ASP A 87 -3.80 15.32 -4.29
CA ASP A 87 -3.97 15.86 -5.64
C ASP A 87 -2.64 16.35 -6.25
N MET A 88 -1.60 15.52 -6.12
CA MET A 88 -0.24 15.74 -6.61
C MET A 88 0.43 17.03 -6.11
N ASN A 89 0.04 17.51 -4.93
CA ASN A 89 0.72 18.64 -4.30
C ASN A 89 2.21 18.31 -4.02
N SER A 90 3.12 19.01 -4.71
CA SER A 90 4.57 18.80 -4.62
C SER A 90 5.12 18.90 -3.19
N VAL A 91 4.63 19.86 -2.40
CA VAL A 91 5.05 20.05 -1.00
C VAL A 91 4.67 18.85 -0.13
N VAL A 92 3.46 18.31 -0.31
CA VAL A 92 3.01 17.12 0.43
C VAL A 92 3.80 15.89 0.00
N MET A 93 4.05 15.74 -1.30
CA MET A 93 4.84 14.65 -1.87
C MET A 93 6.28 14.65 -1.33
N GLU A 94 6.95 15.81 -1.35
CA GLU A 94 8.31 15.98 -0.88
C GLU A 94 8.42 15.75 0.63
N ARG A 95 7.48 16.28 1.42
CA ARG A 95 7.39 16.03 2.86
C ARG A 95 7.22 14.53 3.15
N ASN A 96 6.37 13.84 2.39
CA ASN A 96 6.12 12.42 2.57
C ASN A 96 7.34 11.56 2.18
N LEU A 97 8.03 11.90 1.09
CA LEU A 97 9.28 11.25 0.72
C LEU A 97 10.36 11.48 1.79
N PHE A 98 10.47 12.70 2.33
CA PHE A 98 11.39 13.01 3.42
C PHE A 98 11.08 12.20 4.69
N ALA A 99 9.81 12.03 5.04
CA ALA A 99 9.41 11.17 6.14
C ALA A 99 9.88 9.72 5.94
N ILE A 100 9.75 9.17 4.72
CA ILE A 100 10.29 7.85 4.38
C ILE A 100 11.81 7.81 4.45
N ALA A 101 12.52 8.85 4.02
CA ALA A 101 13.97 8.92 4.12
C ALA A 101 14.44 8.82 5.58
N LYS A 102 13.73 9.46 6.52
CA LYS A 102 14.02 9.36 7.96
C LYS A 102 13.80 7.93 8.50
N GLU A 103 12.72 7.28 8.11
CA GLU A 103 12.48 5.88 8.49
C GLU A 103 13.57 4.96 7.95
N LEU A 104 14.00 5.16 6.70
CA LEU A 104 15.11 4.41 6.09
C LEU A 104 16.44 4.67 6.80
N ALA A 105 16.68 5.90 7.26
CA ALA A 105 17.88 6.24 8.02
C ALA A 105 17.90 5.50 9.37
N ILE A 106 16.77 5.44 10.08
CA ILE A 106 16.63 4.68 11.34
C ILE A 106 16.84 3.17 11.08
N LEU A 107 16.20 2.61 10.05
CA LEU A 107 16.37 1.20 9.66
C LEU A 107 17.82 0.89 9.25
N LYS A 108 18.53 1.83 8.60
CA LYS A 108 19.96 1.70 8.30
C LYS A 108 20.80 1.69 9.57
N GLN A 109 20.50 2.54 10.55
CA GLN A 109 21.21 2.55 11.84
C GLN A 109 21.03 1.23 12.60
N MET A 110 19.87 0.59 12.47
CA MET A 110 19.59 -0.74 13.00
C MET A 110 20.19 -1.90 12.18
N GLY A 111 20.97 -1.61 11.14
CA GLY A 111 21.62 -2.63 10.31
C GLY A 111 20.67 -3.41 9.39
N VAL A 112 19.47 -2.88 9.15
CA VAL A 112 18.47 -3.50 8.27
C VAL A 112 18.85 -3.29 6.81
N TYR A 113 19.13 -2.04 6.43
CA TYR A 113 19.45 -1.63 5.06
C TYR A 113 20.86 -1.06 4.96
N GLU A 114 21.46 -1.25 3.78
CA GLU A 114 22.68 -0.55 3.38
C GLU A 114 22.37 0.84 2.81
N GLN A 115 23.31 1.77 2.96
CA GLN A 115 23.16 3.14 2.47
C GLN A 115 22.81 3.23 0.98
N HIS A 116 23.53 2.50 0.13
CA HIS A 116 23.26 2.48 -1.31
C HIS A 116 21.84 2.00 -1.64
N THR A 117 21.30 1.04 -0.87
CA THR A 117 19.92 0.57 -1.05
C THR A 117 18.92 1.67 -0.71
N CYS A 118 19.13 2.42 0.37
CA CYS A 118 18.27 3.53 0.77
C CYS A 118 18.29 4.67 -0.25
N VAL A 119 19.46 5.11 -0.69
CA VAL A 119 19.61 6.20 -1.68
C VAL A 119 18.96 5.81 -3.01
N ARG A 120 19.27 4.61 -3.53
CA ARG A 120 18.68 4.10 -4.78
C ARG A 120 17.15 4.01 -4.71
N PHE A 121 16.60 3.66 -3.55
CA PHE A 121 15.16 3.68 -3.33
C PHE A 121 14.60 5.10 -3.39
N LEU A 122 15.26 6.08 -2.76
CA LEU A 122 14.84 7.48 -2.78
C LEU A 122 14.89 8.06 -4.19
N GLU A 123 15.92 7.75 -4.97
CA GLU A 123 16.02 8.14 -6.39
C GLU A 123 14.88 7.55 -7.22
N LEU A 124 14.60 6.25 -7.05
CA LEU A 124 13.49 5.59 -7.73
C LEU A 124 12.16 6.24 -7.37
N ALA A 125 11.90 6.47 -6.08
CA ALA A 125 10.67 7.08 -5.61
C ALA A 125 10.52 8.52 -6.12
N ARG A 126 11.60 9.30 -6.08
CA ARG A 126 11.64 10.66 -6.64
C ARG A 126 11.35 10.66 -8.14
N SER A 127 11.99 9.79 -8.91
CA SER A 127 11.74 9.66 -10.35
C SER A 127 10.27 9.35 -10.65
N ARG A 128 9.65 8.44 -9.89
CA ARG A 128 8.21 8.15 -10.02
C ARG A 128 7.32 9.33 -9.68
N MET A 129 7.68 10.11 -8.67
CA MET A 129 6.94 11.31 -8.31
C MET A 129 7.08 12.42 -9.36
N THR A 130 8.27 12.62 -9.93
CA THR A 130 8.47 13.54 -11.05
C THR A 130 7.61 13.15 -12.24
N GLN A 131 7.57 11.85 -12.60
CA GLN A 131 6.68 11.34 -13.66
C GLN A 131 5.19 11.60 -13.38
N LEU A 132 4.76 11.60 -12.11
CA LEU A 132 3.40 11.96 -11.74
C LEU A 132 3.15 13.47 -11.89
N LEU A 133 4.10 14.31 -11.48
CA LEU A 133 4.01 15.76 -11.61
C LEU A 133 3.96 16.20 -13.08
N GLU A 134 4.70 15.53 -13.96
CA GLU A 134 4.65 15.75 -15.42
C GLU A 134 3.26 15.52 -16.02
N GLN A 135 2.43 14.69 -15.39
CA GLN A 135 1.04 14.46 -15.82
C GLN A 135 0.10 15.57 -15.37
N THR A 136 0.56 16.49 -14.52
CA THR A 136 -0.23 17.61 -14.02
C THR A 136 0.03 18.87 -14.83
N GLU A 137 -1.01 19.68 -15.02
CA GLU A 137 -0.90 20.96 -15.74
C GLU A 137 -0.17 22.05 -14.92
N ARG A 138 0.20 21.77 -13.66
CA ARG A 138 0.73 22.76 -12.71
C ARG A 138 2.22 23.04 -12.85
N HIS A 139 2.95 22.22 -13.61
CA HIS A 139 4.40 22.35 -13.83
C HIS A 139 5.20 22.48 -12.52
N GLU A 140 4.70 21.86 -11.44
CA GLU A 140 5.40 21.80 -10.16
C GLU A 140 6.56 20.82 -10.23
N THR A 141 7.63 21.08 -9.47
CA THR A 141 8.81 20.22 -9.40
C THR A 141 9.16 19.91 -7.95
N LEU A 142 9.85 18.80 -7.73
CA LEU A 142 10.43 18.46 -6.42
C LEU A 142 11.74 19.21 -6.25
N HIS A 143 11.91 19.89 -5.13
CA HIS A 143 13.05 20.75 -4.90
C HIS A 143 14.28 20.00 -4.37
N MET A 144 14.09 19.06 -3.44
CA MET A 144 15.19 18.27 -2.89
C MET A 144 15.58 17.09 -3.78
N GLU A 145 16.89 16.96 -3.98
CA GLU A 145 17.49 15.76 -4.56
C GLU A 145 17.57 14.62 -3.54
N ALA A 146 17.64 13.37 -4.04
CA ALA A 146 17.64 12.17 -3.19
C ALA A 146 18.83 12.13 -2.21
N GLU A 147 20.02 12.54 -2.67
CA GLU A 147 21.24 12.59 -1.83
C GLU A 147 21.15 13.66 -0.74
N GLN A 148 20.60 14.83 -1.07
CA GLN A 148 20.38 15.91 -0.10
C GLN A 148 19.38 15.46 0.96
N MET A 149 18.28 14.85 0.53
CA MET A 149 17.27 14.25 1.39
C MET A 149 17.84 13.19 2.33
N TRP A 150 18.66 12.29 1.79
CA TRP A 150 19.33 11.26 2.57
C TRP A 150 20.26 11.85 3.63
N THR A 151 21.07 12.83 3.27
CA THR A 151 22.00 13.51 4.19
C THR A 151 21.26 14.16 5.35
N MET A 152 20.20 14.92 5.06
CA MET A 152 19.37 15.55 6.09
C MET A 152 18.65 14.51 6.97
N ALA A 153 18.16 13.43 6.38
CA ALA A 153 17.49 12.36 7.10
C ALA A 153 18.45 11.62 8.06
N LEU A 154 19.70 11.39 7.66
CA LEU A 154 20.72 10.80 8.52
C LEU A 154 21.01 11.66 9.75
N ILE A 155 21.17 12.98 9.55
CA ILE A 155 21.41 13.93 10.64
C ILE A 155 20.26 13.89 11.64
N GLN A 156 19.01 14.01 11.16
CA GLN A 156 17.83 14.00 12.04
C GLN A 156 17.60 12.65 12.73
N ALA A 157 17.90 11.53 12.07
CA ALA A 157 17.80 10.21 12.69
C ALA A 157 18.82 10.05 13.83
N GLN A 158 20.04 10.57 13.67
CA GLN A 158 21.07 10.52 14.71
C GLN A 158 20.71 11.39 15.93
N GLU A 159 20.10 12.55 15.71
CA GLU A 159 19.59 13.42 16.77
C GLU A 159 18.47 12.75 17.58
N ALA A 160 17.55 12.05 16.89
CA ALA A 160 16.43 11.35 17.51
C ALA A 160 16.86 10.17 18.40
N VAL A 161 17.96 9.49 18.07
CA VAL A 161 18.53 8.40 18.88
C VAL A 161 19.34 8.93 20.07
N SER A 162 19.93 10.12 19.93
CA SER A 162 20.78 10.73 20.96
C SER A 162 20.02 11.51 22.03
N SER A 163 18.72 11.76 21.81
CA SER A 163 17.87 12.49 22.74
C SER A 163 17.08 11.51 23.63
N PRO A 164 17.12 11.65 24.97
CA PRO A 164 16.35 10.80 25.86
C PRO A 164 14.84 10.98 25.62
N PRO A 165 14.02 9.93 25.81
CA PRO A 165 12.58 10.03 25.58
C PRO A 165 11.99 11.12 26.48
N ALA A 166 11.37 12.12 25.86
CA ALA A 166 10.90 13.32 26.55
C ALA A 166 9.76 13.06 27.56
N SER A 167 9.21 11.84 27.64
CA SER A 167 8.19 11.45 28.63
C SER A 167 8.03 9.92 28.72
N PRO A 168 7.95 9.33 29.92
CA PRO A 168 7.71 7.88 30.12
C PRO A 168 6.25 7.44 29.88
N SER A 169 5.36 8.34 29.46
CA SER A 169 3.90 8.09 29.35
C SER A 169 3.42 7.73 27.93
N ALA A 170 4.29 7.77 26.92
CA ALA A 170 3.94 7.37 25.56
C ALA A 170 4.24 5.87 25.38
N VAL A 171 3.28 5.01 25.73
CA VAL A 171 3.34 3.58 25.40
C VAL A 171 3.14 3.45 23.89
N SER A 172 4.23 3.56 23.13
CA SER A 172 4.20 3.26 21.69
C SER A 172 3.94 1.77 21.50
N GLU A 173 3.00 1.41 20.62
CA GLU A 173 2.76 0.01 20.18
C GLU A 173 4.03 -0.62 19.58
N PHE A 174 5.00 0.21 19.18
CA PHE A 174 6.27 -0.19 18.58
C PHE A 174 7.46 0.36 19.39
N PRO A 175 7.69 -0.13 20.62
CA PRO A 175 8.70 0.42 21.54
C PRO A 175 10.14 0.23 21.03
N LEU A 176 10.37 -0.72 20.10
CA LEU A 176 11.67 -0.98 19.47
C LEU A 176 11.99 -0.02 18.32
N LEU A 177 11.03 0.80 17.89
CA LEU A 177 11.16 1.74 16.78
C LEU A 177 11.16 3.20 17.27
N SER A 178 12.04 3.53 18.23
CA SER A 178 12.26 4.92 18.65
C SER A 178 12.56 5.80 17.43
N GLY A 179 11.80 6.87 17.22
CA GLY A 179 11.86 7.71 16.01
C GLY A 179 10.74 7.47 14.99
N PHE A 180 9.90 6.44 15.17
CA PHE A 180 8.65 6.26 14.41
C PHE A 180 7.43 6.91 15.09
N ASP A 181 7.62 7.69 16.14
CA ASP A 181 6.53 8.35 16.90
C ASP A 181 5.66 9.25 16.02
N ALA A 182 6.27 9.92 15.04
CA ALA A 182 5.54 10.71 14.06
C ALA A 182 4.62 9.83 13.20
N SER A 183 5.12 8.68 12.76
CA SER A 183 4.34 7.71 11.97
C SER A 183 3.20 7.08 12.78
N SER A 184 3.42 6.79 14.07
CA SER A 184 2.36 6.32 14.98
C SER A 184 1.27 7.38 15.16
N LYS A 185 1.65 8.62 15.46
CA LYS A 185 0.71 9.76 15.59
C LYS A 185 -0.10 9.99 14.31
N ASP A 186 0.55 9.94 13.15
CA ASP A 186 -0.13 10.07 11.85
C ASP A 186 -1.18 8.96 11.63
N ILE A 187 -0.85 7.71 12.00
CA ILE A 187 -1.79 6.58 11.93
C ILE A 187 -2.99 6.82 12.86
N SER A 188 -2.77 7.26 14.10
CA SER A 188 -3.86 7.57 15.04
C SER A 188 -4.75 8.71 14.55
N VAL A 189 -4.16 9.75 13.94
CA VAL A 189 -4.92 10.86 13.33
C VAL A 189 -5.77 10.36 12.17
N LEU A 190 -5.23 9.52 11.28
CA LEU A 190 -5.97 8.92 10.17
C LEU A 190 -7.12 8.03 10.67
N TRP A 191 -6.88 7.23 11.70
CA TRP A 191 -7.91 6.39 12.31
C TRP A 191 -9.06 7.23 12.87
N ARG A 192 -8.75 8.32 13.59
CA ARG A 192 -9.75 9.24 14.14
C ARG A 192 -10.54 9.93 13.03
N ALA A 193 -9.85 10.44 12.00
CA ALA A 193 -10.49 11.09 10.86
C ALA A 193 -11.41 10.12 10.08
N MET A 194 -10.96 8.88 9.89
CA MET A 194 -11.76 7.81 9.29
C MET A 194 -13.03 7.54 10.09
N SER A 195 -12.90 7.38 11.42
CA SER A 195 -14.03 7.08 12.29
C SER A 195 -15.07 8.20 12.26
N ILE A 196 -14.64 9.46 12.38
CA ILE A 196 -15.52 10.63 12.30
C ILE A 196 -16.23 10.70 10.95
N ALA A 197 -15.50 10.52 9.84
CA ALA A 197 -16.07 10.57 8.50
C ALA A 197 -17.07 9.42 8.27
N ARG A 198 -16.75 8.20 8.72
CA ARG A 198 -17.64 7.04 8.67
C ARG A 198 -18.92 7.29 9.45
N ASP A 199 -18.80 7.71 10.71
CA ASP A 199 -19.95 7.88 11.61
C ASP A 199 -20.86 8.99 11.10
N ARG A 200 -20.29 10.10 10.60
CA ARG A 200 -21.06 11.18 9.98
C ARG A 200 -21.74 10.73 8.68
N GLY A 201 -21.04 9.98 7.84
CA GLY A 201 -21.60 9.41 6.62
C GLY A 201 -22.75 8.46 6.90
N ALA A 202 -22.61 7.60 7.92
CA ALA A 202 -23.65 6.68 8.36
C ALA A 202 -24.89 7.43 8.91
N GLN A 203 -24.70 8.47 9.73
CA GLN A 203 -25.80 9.31 10.21
C GLN A 203 -26.61 9.90 9.04
N LEU A 204 -25.94 10.57 8.09
CA LEU A 204 -26.59 11.19 6.93
C LEU A 204 -27.28 10.15 6.03
N TRP A 205 -26.73 8.94 5.95
CA TRP A 205 -27.37 7.83 5.27
C TRP A 205 -28.70 7.44 5.92
N HIS A 206 -28.70 7.25 7.24
CA HIS A 206 -29.91 6.89 7.99
C HIS A 206 -30.95 8.02 8.04
N GLU A 207 -30.53 9.28 7.85
CA GLU A 207 -31.42 10.44 7.66
C GLU A 207 -31.99 10.55 6.23
N ASN A 208 -31.78 9.57 5.35
CA ASN A 208 -32.19 9.58 3.93
C ASN A 208 -31.57 10.75 3.13
N LYS A 209 -30.33 11.16 3.45
CA LYS A 209 -29.57 12.19 2.71
C LYS A 209 -28.34 11.59 2.02
N PRO A 210 -28.53 10.68 1.03
CA PRO A 210 -27.42 9.93 0.42
C PRO A 210 -26.42 10.84 -0.32
N GLU A 211 -26.88 11.93 -0.95
CA GLU A 211 -26.01 12.87 -1.65
C GLU A 211 -25.06 13.60 -0.70
N GLN A 212 -25.52 13.89 0.53
CA GLN A 212 -24.70 14.52 1.56
C GLN A 212 -23.80 13.50 2.27
N ALA A 213 -24.23 12.24 2.39
CA ALA A 213 -23.44 11.15 2.96
C ALA A 213 -22.24 10.77 2.08
N LEU A 214 -22.41 10.81 0.75
CA LEU A 214 -21.43 10.36 -0.23
C LEU A 214 -20.00 10.94 -0.02
N PRO A 215 -19.78 12.26 0.12
CA PRO A 215 -18.43 12.80 0.32
C PRO A 215 -17.77 12.28 1.62
N PHE A 216 -18.53 12.09 2.70
CA PHE A 216 -18.00 11.55 3.96
C PHE A 216 -17.62 10.08 3.83
N LEU A 217 -18.43 9.28 3.13
CA LEU A 217 -18.11 7.86 2.89
C LEU A 217 -16.89 7.69 1.98
N LEU A 218 -16.72 8.55 0.97
CA LEU A 218 -15.52 8.56 0.11
C LEU A 218 -14.27 8.98 0.91
N ALA A 219 -14.39 9.97 1.79
CA ALA A 219 -13.31 10.37 2.69
C ALA A 219 -12.93 9.24 3.65
N ALA A 220 -13.92 8.56 4.25
CA ALA A 220 -13.70 7.42 5.13
C ALA A 220 -12.95 6.27 4.43
N ASP A 221 -13.34 5.91 3.20
CA ASP A 221 -12.64 4.90 2.39
C ASP A 221 -11.21 5.31 2.05
N SER A 222 -10.99 6.60 1.72
CA SER A 222 -9.65 7.17 1.49
C SER A 222 -8.77 7.08 2.74
N TYR A 223 -9.29 7.50 3.90
CA TYR A 223 -8.56 7.40 5.17
C TYR A 223 -8.28 5.96 5.56
N MET A 224 -9.24 5.04 5.35
CA MET A 224 -9.05 3.61 5.64
C MET A 224 -7.92 3.00 4.82
N LYS A 225 -7.84 3.32 3.52
CA LYS A 225 -6.74 2.86 2.65
C LYS A 225 -5.38 3.37 3.12
N ARG A 226 -5.29 4.66 3.46
CA ARG A 226 -4.06 5.29 3.97
C ARG A 226 -3.66 4.71 5.32
N PHE A 227 -4.62 4.55 6.23
CA PHE A 227 -4.44 3.90 7.53
C PHE A 227 -3.88 2.48 7.37
N THR A 228 -4.58 1.63 6.60
CA THR A 228 -4.20 0.23 6.41
C THR A 228 -2.78 0.11 5.87
N LEU A 229 -2.42 0.95 4.88
CA LEU A 229 -1.11 0.90 4.26
C LEU A 229 0.00 1.38 5.21
N LYS A 230 -0.20 2.48 5.94
CA LYS A 230 0.77 2.99 6.92
C LYS A 230 0.95 2.03 8.09
N TYR A 231 -0.14 1.44 8.58
CA TYR A 231 -0.11 0.46 9.67
C TYR A 231 0.58 -0.84 9.25
N GLN A 232 0.23 -1.42 8.09
CA GLN A 232 0.91 -2.60 7.55
C GLN A 232 2.41 -2.37 7.36
N ARG A 233 2.80 -1.22 6.78
CA ARG A 233 4.20 -0.84 6.64
C ARG A 233 4.93 -0.84 7.98
N LEU A 234 4.36 -0.21 9.00
CA LEU A 234 4.97 -0.13 10.33
C LEU A 234 5.12 -1.52 10.99
N LYS A 235 4.12 -2.39 10.83
CA LYS A 235 4.20 -3.78 11.31
C LYS A 235 5.27 -4.59 10.60
N VAL A 236 5.43 -4.42 9.28
CA VAL A 236 6.48 -5.09 8.52
C VAL A 236 7.86 -4.60 8.97
N ASP A 237 8.03 -3.29 9.20
CA ASP A 237 9.29 -2.74 9.71
C ASP A 237 9.61 -3.28 11.10
N HIS A 238 8.64 -3.34 12.00
CA HIS A 238 8.81 -3.92 13.32
C HIS A 238 9.17 -5.41 13.26
N ALA A 239 8.42 -6.19 12.48
CA ALA A 239 8.71 -7.61 12.29
C ALA A 239 10.11 -7.84 11.71
N MET A 240 10.53 -6.98 10.78
CA MET A 240 11.88 -7.01 10.21
C MET A 240 12.93 -6.75 11.30
N VAL A 241 12.77 -5.71 12.13
CA VAL A 241 13.68 -5.45 13.25
C VAL A 241 13.71 -6.62 14.25
N ASP A 242 12.56 -7.17 14.62
CA ASP A 242 12.46 -8.33 15.51
C ASP A 242 13.20 -9.56 14.97
N THR A 243 13.07 -9.84 13.67
CA THR A 243 13.75 -10.98 13.04
C THR A 243 15.27 -10.80 12.97
N LEU A 244 15.75 -9.55 12.99
CA LEU A 244 17.17 -9.24 12.87
C LEU A 244 17.88 -9.07 14.20
N GLN A 245 17.15 -8.74 15.26
CA GLN A 245 17.68 -8.61 16.61
C GLN A 245 17.63 -9.93 17.41
N LYS A 246 16.75 -10.87 17.06
CA LYS A 246 16.71 -12.18 17.71
C LYS A 246 17.91 -13.03 17.25
N PRO A 247 18.75 -13.57 18.16
CA PRO A 247 19.73 -14.57 17.77
C PRO A 247 19.01 -15.76 17.13
N PRO A 248 19.64 -16.47 16.18
CA PRO A 248 19.01 -17.61 15.50
C PRO A 248 18.63 -18.64 16.56
N ALA A 249 17.36 -18.65 16.93
CA ALA A 249 16.82 -19.65 17.82
C ALA A 249 16.92 -20.96 17.05
N THR A 250 17.75 -21.88 17.52
CA THR A 250 17.78 -23.24 16.98
C THR A 250 16.34 -23.74 16.97
N PRO A 251 15.74 -23.98 15.79
CA PRO A 251 14.35 -24.35 15.76
C PRO A 251 14.25 -25.71 16.46
N LYS A 252 13.61 -25.74 17.64
CA LYS A 252 13.03 -26.97 18.16
C LYS A 252 11.96 -27.36 17.16
N ARG A 253 12.37 -28.10 16.13
CA ARG A 253 11.49 -28.78 15.19
C ARG A 253 10.68 -29.78 16.02
N THR A 254 9.56 -29.35 16.58
CA THR A 254 8.44 -30.26 16.71
C THR A 254 7.97 -30.50 15.27
N PRO A 255 8.00 -31.74 14.79
CA PRO A 255 7.46 -32.07 13.48
C PRO A 255 5.94 -31.99 13.63
N THR A 256 5.36 -30.79 13.60
CA THR A 256 3.93 -30.63 13.40
C THR A 256 3.68 -30.95 11.93
N ARG A 257 3.74 -32.24 11.62
CA ARG A 257 3.29 -32.80 10.35
C ARG A 257 1.80 -32.56 10.33
N VAL A 258 1.38 -31.57 9.55
CA VAL A 258 -0.03 -31.42 9.19
C VAL A 258 -0.40 -32.73 8.48
N SER A 259 -1.10 -33.60 9.19
CA SER A 259 -1.67 -34.80 8.64
C SER A 259 -3.08 -34.45 8.20
N PHE A 260 -3.38 -34.74 6.94
CA PHE A 260 -4.77 -34.81 6.51
C PHE A 260 -5.36 -36.07 7.13
N ALA A 261 -6.63 -36.02 7.53
CA ALA A 261 -7.35 -37.21 7.93
C ALA A 261 -7.25 -38.25 6.80
N GLU A 262 -6.94 -39.50 7.16
CA GLU A 262 -6.75 -40.60 6.20
C GLU A 262 -8.03 -40.87 5.39
N GLU A 263 -9.18 -40.55 5.97
CA GLU A 263 -10.49 -40.58 5.31
C GLU A 263 -11.08 -39.17 5.23
N PRO A 264 -11.54 -38.73 4.05
CA PRO A 264 -12.24 -37.47 3.91
C PRO A 264 -13.57 -37.52 4.65
N GLN A 265 -13.72 -36.74 5.72
CA GLN A 265 -15.00 -36.58 6.40
C GLN A 265 -15.92 -35.69 5.55
N VAL A 266 -16.88 -36.30 4.87
CA VAL A 266 -17.93 -35.58 4.13
C VAL A 266 -18.92 -35.00 5.14
N MET A 267 -18.79 -33.71 5.44
CA MET A 267 -19.65 -33.00 6.39
C MET A 267 -21.07 -32.75 5.89
N GLY A 268 -21.35 -33.02 4.61
CA GLY A 268 -22.66 -32.86 4.00
C GLY A 268 -22.60 -33.10 2.49
N VAL A 269 -23.74 -33.44 1.90
CA VAL A 269 -23.94 -33.48 0.45
C VAL A 269 -24.64 -32.18 0.07
N ALA A 270 -24.06 -31.43 -0.88
CA ALA A 270 -24.66 -30.20 -1.39
C ALA A 270 -26.05 -30.51 -1.96
N ASP A 271 -27.05 -29.75 -1.55
CA ASP A 271 -28.41 -29.89 -2.06
C ASP A 271 -28.44 -29.35 -3.49
N ALA A 272 -28.71 -30.23 -4.45
CA ALA A 272 -28.69 -29.90 -5.87
C ALA A 272 -29.70 -28.81 -6.25
N GLU A 273 -30.77 -28.62 -5.45
CA GLU A 273 -31.80 -27.62 -5.72
C GLU A 273 -31.53 -26.28 -5.04
N VAL A 274 -30.79 -26.26 -3.93
CA VAL A 274 -30.51 -25.03 -3.16
C VAL A 274 -29.13 -24.48 -3.53
N ASP A 275 -28.09 -25.32 -3.54
CA ASP A 275 -26.69 -24.91 -3.70
C ASP A 275 -26.28 -24.64 -5.16
N ARG A 276 -27.08 -25.10 -6.13
CA ARG A 276 -26.86 -24.84 -7.56
C ARG A 276 -27.73 -23.73 -8.12
N THR A 277 -28.60 -23.12 -7.32
CA THR A 277 -29.25 -21.91 -7.77
C THR A 277 -28.16 -20.87 -7.99
N PRO A 278 -28.04 -20.29 -9.20
CA PRO A 278 -27.15 -19.18 -9.37
C PRO A 278 -27.66 -18.08 -8.45
N ILE A 279 -26.98 -17.89 -7.32
CA ILE A 279 -27.09 -16.67 -6.53
C ILE A 279 -26.72 -15.60 -7.55
N CYS A 280 -27.70 -14.89 -8.11
CA CYS A 280 -27.46 -13.76 -8.99
C CYS A 280 -27.00 -12.63 -8.07
N PRO A 281 -25.70 -12.47 -7.79
CA PRO A 281 -25.28 -11.43 -6.89
C PRO A 281 -25.42 -10.18 -7.73
N THR A 282 -26.48 -9.41 -7.53
CA THR A 282 -26.53 -8.06 -8.07
C THR A 282 -25.26 -7.38 -7.60
N LYS A 283 -24.40 -6.99 -8.55
CA LYS A 283 -23.18 -6.26 -8.21
C LYS A 283 -23.63 -5.06 -7.38
N PRO A 284 -23.20 -4.94 -6.11
CA PRO A 284 -23.59 -3.82 -5.29
C PRO A 284 -23.19 -2.56 -6.04
N SER A 285 -24.09 -1.58 -6.08
CA SER A 285 -23.80 -0.27 -6.64
C SER A 285 -22.52 0.29 -6.01
N LYS A 286 -21.88 1.26 -6.66
CA LYS A 286 -20.66 1.89 -6.14
C LYS A 286 -20.85 2.40 -4.70
N LEU A 287 -22.05 2.84 -4.39
CA LEU A 287 -22.47 3.36 -3.09
C LEU A 287 -22.70 2.25 -2.07
N GLU A 288 -23.41 1.18 -2.43
CA GLU A 288 -23.57 -0.01 -1.57
C GLU A 288 -22.22 -0.67 -1.29
N SER A 289 -21.36 -0.76 -2.29
CA SER A 289 -19.98 -1.26 -2.14
C SER A 289 -19.17 -0.41 -1.17
N LEU A 290 -19.37 0.91 -1.19
CA LEU A 290 -18.68 1.84 -0.29
C LEU A 290 -19.19 1.65 1.14
N LEU A 291 -20.51 1.59 1.32
CA LEU A 291 -21.14 1.31 2.62
C LEU A 291 -20.68 -0.02 3.20
N LEU A 292 -20.66 -1.10 2.41
CA LEU A 292 -20.21 -2.41 2.86
C LEU A 292 -18.74 -2.38 3.32
N ARG A 293 -17.89 -1.54 2.70
CA ARG A 293 -16.49 -1.39 3.12
C ARG A 293 -16.36 -0.52 4.36
N THR A 294 -17.11 0.58 4.45
CA THR A 294 -17.05 1.50 5.58
C THR A 294 -17.75 0.96 6.83
N SER A 295 -18.73 0.06 6.67
CA SER A 295 -19.48 -0.57 7.78
C SER A 295 -18.75 -1.75 8.42
N ARG A 296 -17.60 -2.18 7.86
CA ARG A 296 -16.79 -3.22 8.50
C ARG A 296 -16.20 -2.67 9.80
N GLU A 297 -16.59 -3.25 10.92
CA GLU A 297 -15.92 -3.05 12.20
C GLU A 297 -14.54 -3.70 12.11
N PHE A 298 -13.52 -2.87 11.97
CA PHE A 298 -12.15 -3.33 12.14
C PHE A 298 -11.83 -3.36 13.63
N PRO A 299 -11.06 -4.37 14.10
CA PRO A 299 -10.57 -4.36 15.47
C PRO A 299 -9.87 -3.03 15.71
N THR A 300 -10.37 -2.29 16.71
CA THR A 300 -9.82 -0.97 17.05
C THR A 300 -8.40 -1.20 17.56
N PRO A 301 -7.37 -0.61 16.94
CA PRO A 301 -6.02 -0.72 17.46
C PRO A 301 -5.97 -0.08 18.85
N PRO A 302 -5.32 -0.71 19.85
CA PRO A 302 -5.07 -0.05 21.12
C PRO A 302 -4.04 1.07 20.87
N PHE A 303 -4.50 2.32 20.93
CA PHE A 303 -3.65 3.51 20.86
C PHE A 303 -3.48 4.13 22.24
#